data_AF-T1B032-F1
#
_entry.id   AF-T1B032-F1
#
_cell.length_a   1.000
_cell.length_b   1.000
_cell.length_c   1.000
_cell.angle_alpha   90.00
_cell.angle_beta   90.00
_cell.angle_gamma   90.00
#
_symmetry.space_group_name_H-M   'P 1'
#
loop_
_entity.id
_entity.type
_entity.pdbx_description
1 polymer ?
#
loop_
_entity_poly.entity_id
_entity_poly.type
_entity_poly.pdbx_seq_one_letter_code
_entity_poly.pdbx_strand_id
1 'polypeptide(L)'
;TPAEYQSWLGIDHTHSESYTQNVNLNVTNTDLFSLPAGQVGFAGVLQYGNQMWHQPANPLAAAGYFYNGSSGNGGGKRSNYAAAFEFHVPIFSMLSTDMSARFDHFHNDGGGSSGRPTYKISFAFRPLSTLLLRANYATAFRMPNMGYAFIGPGTTYYEGITDFYKCQQVDPGSS
;
A
#
# COMPACT_ATOMS: atom_id res chain seq x y z
N THR A 1 43.60 -9.38 23.84
CA THR A 1 43.30 -10.83 23.97
C THR A 1 41.88 -11.11 23.51
N PRO A 2 41.49 -12.36 23.20
CA PRO A 2 40.09 -12.68 22.85
C PRO A 2 39.07 -12.25 23.92
N ALA A 3 39.46 -12.30 25.20
CA ALA A 3 38.64 -11.85 26.32
C ALA A 3 38.46 -10.32 26.36
N GLU A 4 39.52 -9.54 26.10
CA GLU A 4 39.41 -8.08 25.96
C GLU A 4 38.58 -7.71 24.74
N TYR A 5 38.67 -8.42 23.62
CA TYR A 5 37.84 -8.12 22.45
C TYR A 5 36.34 -8.31 22.73
N GLN A 6 35.97 -9.37 23.44
CA GLN A 6 34.58 -9.63 23.84
C GLN A 6 34.03 -8.61 24.85
N SER A 7 34.87 -7.90 25.62
CA SER A 7 34.38 -6.86 26.53
C SER A 7 33.94 -5.56 25.81
N TRP A 8 34.31 -5.39 24.54
CA TRP A 8 33.88 -4.26 23.69
C TRP A 8 32.70 -4.60 22.77
N LEU A 9 32.28 -5.87 22.72
CA LEU A 9 31.17 -6.32 21.88
C LEU A 9 29.87 -6.37 22.69
N GLY A 10 28.78 -5.96 22.05
CA GLY A 10 27.42 -6.20 22.54
C GLY A 10 26.52 -6.64 21.38
N ILE A 11 25.43 -7.35 21.69
CA ILE A 11 24.46 -7.82 20.70
C ILE A 11 23.26 -6.88 20.71
N ASP A 12 22.93 -6.32 19.55
CA ASP A 12 21.67 -5.61 19.33
C ASP A 12 20.62 -6.60 18.84
N HIS A 13 19.56 -6.81 19.62
CA HIS A 13 18.46 -7.70 19.27
C HIS A 13 17.11 -7.01 19.43
N THR A 14 16.29 -7.08 18.38
CA THR A 14 14.92 -6.55 18.37
C THR A 14 13.96 -7.59 17.80
N HIS A 15 12.78 -7.71 18.40
CA HIS A 15 11.70 -8.55 17.91
C HIS A 15 10.59 -7.68 17.31
N SER A 16 10.44 -7.75 16.00
CA SER A 16 9.38 -7.03 15.26
C SER A 16 8.25 -7.97 14.92
N GLU A 17 7.01 -7.46 14.93
CA GLU A 17 5.81 -8.21 14.58
C GLU A 17 5.01 -7.48 13.49
N SER A 18 4.40 -8.25 12.58
CA SER A 18 3.45 -7.69 11.61
C SER A 18 2.44 -8.74 11.18
N TYR A 19 1.22 -8.29 10.88
CA TYR A 19 0.20 -9.15 10.27
C TYR A 19 -0.66 -8.36 9.31
N THR A 20 -1.25 -9.07 8.34
CA THR A 20 -2.30 -8.58 7.46
C THR A 20 -3.36 -9.67 7.32
N GLN A 21 -4.61 -9.33 7.57
CA GLN A 21 -5.75 -10.24 7.51
C GLN A 21 -6.85 -9.62 6.68
N ASN A 22 -7.46 -10.41 5.79
CA ASN A 22 -8.57 -9.96 4.95
C ASN A 22 -9.65 -11.04 4.86
N VAL A 23 -10.89 -10.60 4.83
CA VAL A 23 -12.07 -11.40 4.50
C VAL A 23 -12.65 -10.84 3.21
N ASN A 24 -12.92 -11.73 2.24
CA ASN A 24 -13.45 -11.35 0.94
C ASN A 24 -14.75 -12.11 0.67
N LEU A 25 -15.75 -11.39 0.15
CA LEU A 25 -16.98 -11.95 -0.39
C LEU A 25 -16.99 -11.67 -1.88
N ASN A 26 -17.07 -12.72 -2.70
CA ASN A 26 -17.04 -12.62 -4.15
C ASN A 26 -18.35 -13.12 -4.76
N VAL A 27 -18.85 -12.41 -5.76
CA VAL A 27 -20.00 -12.79 -6.57
C VAL A 27 -19.58 -12.71 -8.03
N THR A 28 -19.82 -13.78 -8.79
CA THR A 28 -19.47 -13.85 -10.21
C THR A 28 -20.63 -14.42 -11.00
N ASN A 29 -20.95 -13.81 -12.13
CA ASN A 29 -21.91 -14.30 -13.10
C ASN A 29 -21.40 -13.99 -14.51
N THR A 30 -21.08 -15.02 -15.31
CA THR A 30 -20.60 -14.82 -16.68
C THR A 30 -21.69 -14.42 -17.67
N ASP A 31 -22.95 -14.65 -17.28
CA ASP A 31 -24.12 -14.69 -18.15
C ASP A 31 -25.24 -13.82 -17.55
N LEU A 32 -24.91 -12.57 -17.17
CA LEU A 32 -25.85 -11.67 -16.50
C LEU A 32 -27.03 -11.30 -17.40
N PHE A 33 -26.75 -11.03 -18.68
CA PHE A 33 -27.73 -10.89 -19.75
C PHE A 33 -27.06 -11.09 -21.12
N SER A 34 -27.88 -11.34 -22.15
CA SER A 34 -27.40 -11.62 -23.51
C SER A 34 -27.41 -10.38 -24.40
N LEU A 35 -26.32 -10.15 -25.12
CA LEU A 35 -26.25 -9.25 -26.28
C LEU A 35 -26.11 -10.06 -27.57
N PRO A 36 -26.41 -9.49 -28.75
CA PRO A 36 -26.24 -10.18 -30.03
C PRO A 36 -24.81 -10.69 -30.29
N ALA A 37 -23.82 -10.03 -29.68
CA ALA A 37 -22.40 -10.37 -29.83
C ALA A 37 -21.86 -11.31 -28.74
N GLY A 38 -22.66 -11.68 -27.74
CA GLY A 38 -22.24 -12.56 -26.64
C GLY A 38 -22.90 -12.20 -25.31
N GLN A 39 -22.56 -12.95 -24.27
CA GLN A 39 -23.09 -12.74 -22.93
C GLN A 39 -22.30 -11.66 -22.19
N VAL A 40 -23.01 -10.83 -21.42
CA VAL A 40 -22.40 -9.85 -20.53
C VAL A 40 -22.08 -10.50 -19.20
N GLY A 41 -20.80 -10.47 -18.84
CA GLY A 41 -20.31 -10.96 -17.55
C GLY A 41 -20.28 -9.86 -16.49
N PHE A 42 -20.42 -10.25 -15.24
CA PHE A 42 -20.31 -9.43 -14.05
C PHE A 42 -19.53 -10.15 -12.97
N ALA A 43 -18.69 -9.41 -12.26
CA ALA A 43 -18.15 -9.84 -10.99
C ALA A 43 -18.15 -8.69 -9.98
N GLY A 44 -18.31 -9.03 -8.71
CA GLY A 44 -18.29 -8.10 -7.59
C GLY A 44 -17.52 -8.68 -6.42
N VAL A 45 -16.82 -7.82 -5.67
CA VAL A 45 -16.10 -8.19 -4.46
C VAL A 45 -16.33 -7.17 -3.36
N LEU A 46 -16.56 -7.66 -2.15
CA LEU A 46 -16.45 -6.90 -0.92
C LEU A 46 -15.27 -7.43 -0.13
N GLN A 47 -14.45 -6.53 0.39
CA GLN A 47 -13.26 -6.86 1.17
C GLN A 47 -13.28 -6.07 2.48
N TYR A 48 -12.94 -6.73 3.57
CA TYR A 48 -12.69 -6.09 4.87
C TYR A 48 -11.42 -6.69 5.48
N GLY A 49 -10.59 -5.88 6.10
CA GLY A 49 -9.30 -6.35 6.61
C GLY A 49 -8.70 -5.47 7.68
N ASN A 50 -7.65 -6.00 8.29
CA ASN A 50 -6.84 -5.34 9.29
C ASN A 50 -5.37 -5.66 9.07
N GLN A 51 -4.52 -4.67 9.34
CA GLN A 51 -3.07 -4.77 9.30
C GLN A 51 -2.48 -4.21 10.59
N MET A 52 -1.40 -4.82 11.07
CA MET A 52 -0.60 -4.32 12.18
C MET A 52 0.88 -4.37 11.82
N TRP A 53 1.61 -3.40 12.33
CA TRP A 53 3.06 -3.37 12.30
C TRP A 53 3.55 -2.91 13.68
N HIS A 54 4.55 -3.58 14.22
CA HIS A 54 5.20 -3.22 15.47
C HIS A 54 6.69 -3.49 15.38
N GLN A 55 7.48 -2.44 15.60
CA GLN A 55 8.93 -2.44 15.61
C GLN A 55 9.39 -1.67 16.85
N PRO A 56 9.71 -2.36 17.95
CA PRO A 56 10.22 -1.72 19.15
C PRO A 56 11.68 -1.28 18.95
N ALA A 57 12.03 -0.15 19.56
CA ALA A 57 13.42 0.27 19.72
C ALA A 57 14.19 -0.67 20.66
N ASN A 58 15.45 -0.97 20.35
CA ASN A 58 16.33 -1.63 21.33
C ASN A 58 16.70 -0.61 22.42
N PRO A 59 16.41 -0.87 23.71
CA PRO A 59 16.74 0.05 24.80
C PRO A 59 18.23 0.40 24.89
N LEU A 60 19.13 -0.54 24.61
CA LEU A 60 20.58 -0.32 24.62
C LEU A 60 21.01 0.58 23.46
N ALA A 61 20.46 0.38 22.27
CA ALA A 61 20.74 1.22 21.11
C ALA A 61 20.13 2.63 21.26
N ALA A 62 18.92 2.74 21.82
CA ALA A 62 18.30 4.02 22.14
C ALA A 62 19.05 4.80 23.23
N ALA A 63 19.71 4.10 24.16
CA ALA A 63 20.56 4.69 25.20
C ALA A 63 21.99 5.02 24.73
N GLY A 64 22.32 4.81 23.45
CA GLY A 64 23.65 5.11 22.90
C GLY A 64 24.76 4.14 23.31
N TYR A 65 24.40 2.93 23.77
CA TYR A 65 25.36 1.91 24.21
C TYR A 65 26.23 1.37 23.06
N PHE A 66 25.73 1.44 21.83
CA PHE A 66 26.45 1.01 20.62
C PHE A 66 27.06 2.21 19.90
N TYR A 67 28.39 2.18 19.69
CA TYR A 67 29.07 3.17 18.87
C TYR A 67 28.49 3.14 17.44
N ASN A 68 28.03 4.29 16.94
CA ASN A 68 27.36 4.42 15.64
C ASN A 68 26.05 3.59 15.53
N GLY A 69 25.43 3.25 16.66
CA GLY A 69 24.14 2.56 16.71
C GLY A 69 22.98 3.46 16.31
N SER A 70 21.96 2.88 15.69
CA SER A 70 20.70 3.56 15.39
C SER A 70 19.54 2.70 15.87
N SER A 71 18.53 3.30 16.48
CA SER A 71 17.36 2.59 16.94
C SER A 71 16.10 3.16 16.29
N GLY A 72 15.43 2.34 15.48
CA GLY A 72 14.12 2.66 14.92
C GLY A 72 13.01 2.20 15.86
N ASN A 73 12.03 3.08 16.11
CA ASN A 73 10.80 2.74 16.82
C ASN A 73 9.62 3.02 15.90
N GLY A 74 8.60 2.17 15.90
CA GLY A 74 7.38 2.41 15.16
C GLY A 74 6.34 1.34 15.38
N GLY A 75 5.08 1.71 15.22
CA GLY A 75 4.03 0.70 15.28
C GLY A 75 2.64 1.30 15.19
N GLY A 76 1.74 0.54 14.58
CA GLY A 76 0.37 0.96 14.38
C GLY A 76 -0.49 -0.12 13.79
N LYS A 77 -1.79 0.18 13.77
CA LYS A 77 -2.84 -0.67 13.23
C LYS A 77 -3.62 0.09 12.18
N ARG A 78 -4.05 -0.61 11.15
CA ARG A 78 -4.86 -0.07 10.07
C ARG A 78 -5.99 -1.03 9.75
N SER A 79 -7.21 -0.52 9.75
CA SER A 79 -8.36 -1.23 9.19
C SER A 79 -8.62 -0.75 7.76
N ASN A 80 -9.13 -1.66 6.93
CA ASN A 80 -9.48 -1.37 5.55
C ASN A 80 -10.78 -2.03 5.14
N TYR A 81 -11.53 -1.37 4.27
CA TYR A 81 -12.61 -1.99 3.54
C TYR A 81 -12.62 -1.52 2.10
N ALA A 82 -13.10 -2.38 1.22
CA ALA A 82 -13.21 -2.06 -0.18
C ALA A 82 -14.42 -2.77 -0.82
N ALA A 83 -14.95 -2.13 -1.85
CA ALA A 83 -15.99 -2.68 -2.71
C ALA A 83 -15.56 -2.47 -4.15
N ALA A 84 -15.63 -3.52 -4.97
CA ALA A 84 -15.36 -3.43 -6.39
C ALA A 84 -16.38 -4.21 -7.20
N PHE A 85 -16.55 -3.78 -8.45
CA PHE A 85 -17.30 -4.52 -9.45
C PHE A 85 -16.66 -4.35 -10.82
N GLU A 86 -16.89 -5.34 -11.68
CA GLU A 86 -16.47 -5.35 -13.06
C GLU A 86 -17.54 -5.94 -13.97
N PHE A 87 -17.55 -5.45 -15.21
CA PHE A 87 -18.39 -5.92 -16.29
C PHE A 87 -17.53 -6.25 -17.50
N HIS A 88 -17.79 -7.41 -18.11
CA HIS A 88 -17.29 -7.76 -19.43
C HIS A 88 -18.42 -7.65 -20.45
N VAL A 89 -18.27 -6.78 -21.44
CA VAL A 89 -19.33 -6.49 -22.41
C VAL A 89 -18.83 -6.76 -23.84
N PRO A 90 -19.32 -7.81 -24.50
CA PRO A 90 -19.08 -8.02 -25.93
C PRO A 90 -20.02 -7.10 -26.73
N ILE A 91 -19.49 -6.00 -27.28
CA ILE A 91 -20.25 -5.01 -28.05
C ILE A 91 -20.51 -5.55 -29.46
N PHE A 92 -19.44 -6.06 -30.11
CA PHE A 92 -19.46 -6.71 -31.42
C PHE A 92 -18.59 -7.97 -31.37
N SER A 93 -18.73 -8.88 -32.35
CA SER A 93 -17.88 -10.08 -32.45
C SER A 93 -16.37 -9.76 -32.47
N MET A 94 -16.01 -8.57 -32.98
CA MET A 94 -14.65 -8.06 -33.03
C MET A 94 -14.31 -7.05 -31.92
N LEU A 95 -15.27 -6.58 -31.11
CA LEU A 95 -15.05 -5.53 -30.11
C LEU A 95 -15.67 -5.90 -28.76
N SER A 96 -14.84 -5.95 -27.73
CA SER A 96 -15.26 -6.13 -26.34
C SER A 96 -14.73 -4.98 -25.48
N THR A 97 -15.44 -4.70 -24.40
CA THR A 97 -15.00 -3.74 -23.38
C THR A 97 -15.08 -4.37 -21.99
N ASP A 98 -14.13 -4.02 -21.14
CA ASP A 98 -14.19 -4.29 -19.71
C ASP A 98 -14.25 -2.97 -18.96
N MET A 99 -15.17 -2.88 -18.02
CA MET A 99 -15.34 -1.71 -17.17
C MET A 99 -15.32 -2.17 -15.72
N SER A 100 -14.54 -1.50 -14.89
CA SER A 100 -14.47 -1.80 -13.47
C SER A 100 -14.37 -0.52 -12.65
N ALA A 101 -14.93 -0.59 -11.44
CA ALA A 101 -14.78 0.45 -10.45
C ALA A 101 -14.53 -0.20 -9.09
N ARG A 102 -13.70 0.45 -8.30
CA ARG A 102 -13.34 0.02 -6.95
C ARG A 102 -13.24 1.21 -6.03
N PHE A 103 -13.83 1.09 -4.86
CA PHE A 103 -13.64 2.03 -3.76
C PHE A 103 -12.82 1.35 -2.68
N ASP A 104 -11.70 1.96 -2.29
CA ASP A 104 -10.88 1.53 -1.16
C ASP A 104 -10.90 2.62 -0.08
N HIS A 105 -11.08 2.21 1.18
CA HIS A 105 -10.97 3.07 2.34
C HIS A 105 -10.06 2.45 3.40
N PHE A 106 -9.16 3.25 3.95
CA PHE A 106 -8.21 2.87 4.99
C PHE A 106 -8.34 3.82 6.19
N HIS A 107 -8.25 3.27 7.40
CA HIS A 107 -8.23 4.02 8.64
C HIS A 107 -7.03 3.59 9.48
N ASN A 108 -6.16 4.54 9.83
CA ASN A 108 -5.04 4.33 10.74
C ASN A 108 -5.49 4.60 12.19
N ASP A 109 -5.28 3.65 13.09
CA ASP A 109 -5.58 3.83 14.50
C ASP A 109 -4.69 4.96 15.09
N GLY A 110 -5.31 5.99 15.65
CA GLY A 110 -4.59 7.17 16.16
C GLY A 110 -4.03 8.09 15.06
N GLY A 111 -4.41 7.88 13.80
CA GLY A 111 -4.00 8.69 12.66
C GLY A 111 -5.17 9.12 11.77
N GLY A 112 -4.87 9.43 10.51
CA GLY A 112 -5.87 9.81 9.51
C GLY A 112 -6.52 8.62 8.80
N SER A 113 -7.66 8.87 8.15
CA SER A 113 -8.28 7.97 7.18
C SER A 113 -8.22 8.54 5.77
N SER A 114 -8.29 7.67 4.76
CA SER A 114 -8.38 8.07 3.36
C SER A 114 -9.19 7.06 2.57
N GLY A 115 -10.15 7.58 1.80
CA GLY A 115 -10.93 6.84 0.83
C GLY A 115 -10.75 7.40 -0.57
N ARG A 116 -10.61 6.53 -1.57
CA ARG A 116 -10.51 6.92 -2.98
C ARG A 116 -11.23 5.91 -3.88
N PRO A 117 -12.08 6.40 -4.81
CA PRO A 117 -12.55 5.58 -5.91
C PRO A 117 -11.45 5.48 -6.97
N THR A 118 -11.34 4.30 -7.58
CA THR A 118 -10.54 4.01 -8.76
C THR A 118 -11.45 3.33 -9.77
N TYR A 119 -11.14 3.52 -11.06
CA TYR A 119 -11.91 2.97 -12.14
C TYR A 119 -11.00 2.67 -13.31
N LYS A 120 -11.42 1.71 -14.13
CA LYS A 120 -10.74 1.30 -15.35
C LYS A 120 -11.76 1.01 -16.43
N ILE A 121 -11.44 1.45 -17.64
CA ILE A 121 -12.11 1.05 -18.87
C ILE A 121 -11.07 0.51 -19.84
N SER A 122 -11.39 -0.59 -20.51
CA SER A 122 -10.51 -1.19 -21.51
C SER A 122 -11.26 -1.72 -22.70
N PHE A 123 -10.72 -1.50 -23.89
CA PHE A 123 -11.27 -1.98 -25.15
C PHE A 123 -10.33 -2.99 -25.77
N ALA A 124 -10.89 -4.09 -26.28
CA ALA A 124 -10.19 -5.11 -27.03
C ALA A 124 -10.85 -5.25 -28.41
N PHE A 125 -10.12 -4.86 -29.45
CA PHE A 125 -10.58 -4.85 -30.83
C PHE A 125 -9.77 -5.82 -31.69
N ARG A 126 -10.44 -6.80 -32.31
CA ARG A 126 -9.86 -7.84 -33.16
C ARG A 126 -10.42 -7.74 -34.58
N PRO A 127 -9.90 -6.82 -35.42
CA PRO A 127 -10.35 -6.69 -36.80
C PRO A 127 -10.06 -7.95 -37.63
N LEU A 128 -9.02 -8.71 -37.26
CA LEU A 128 -8.63 -9.99 -37.84
C LEU A 128 -8.36 -10.98 -36.70
N SER A 129 -8.44 -12.29 -36.97
CA SER A 129 -8.13 -13.32 -35.96
C SER A 129 -6.67 -13.29 -35.47
N THR A 130 -5.77 -12.70 -36.24
CA THR A 130 -4.33 -12.59 -35.96
C THR A 130 -3.91 -11.26 -35.32
N LEU A 131 -4.79 -10.26 -35.27
CA LEU A 131 -4.46 -8.92 -34.79
C LEU A 131 -5.40 -8.50 -33.66
N LEU A 132 -4.83 -8.13 -32.51
CA LEU A 132 -5.56 -7.60 -31.36
C LEU A 132 -5.00 -6.23 -30.97
N LEU A 133 -5.86 -5.22 -31.05
CA LEU A 133 -5.60 -3.87 -30.56
C LEU A 133 -6.26 -3.72 -29.18
N ARG A 134 -5.49 -3.20 -28.21
CA ARG A 134 -6.00 -2.93 -26.85
C ARG A 134 -5.77 -1.48 -26.46
N ALA A 135 -6.82 -0.85 -25.94
CA ALA A 135 -6.74 0.46 -25.31
C ALA A 135 -7.19 0.34 -23.85
N ASN A 136 -6.50 1.01 -22.93
CA ASN A 136 -6.82 0.96 -21.50
C ASN A 136 -6.67 2.36 -20.90
N TYR A 137 -7.64 2.77 -20.09
CA TYR A 137 -7.56 3.96 -19.25
C TYR A 137 -7.93 3.57 -17.82
N ALA A 138 -7.06 3.88 -16.86
CA ALA A 138 -7.24 3.47 -15.47
C ALA A 138 -6.69 4.52 -14.51
N THR A 139 -7.33 4.62 -13.34
CA THR A 139 -6.84 5.37 -12.19
C THR A 139 -6.31 4.42 -11.12
N ALA A 140 -5.37 4.89 -10.30
CA ALA A 140 -4.78 4.11 -9.22
C ALA A 140 -4.64 4.97 -7.96
N PHE A 141 -4.80 4.32 -6.81
CA PHE A 141 -4.59 4.93 -5.50
C PHE A 141 -3.72 4.01 -4.66
N ARG A 142 -2.86 4.61 -3.84
CA ARG A 142 -2.06 3.90 -2.85
C ARG A 142 -1.99 4.70 -1.56
N MET A 143 -2.39 4.07 -0.46
CA MET A 143 -2.14 4.61 0.88
C MET A 143 -0.66 4.42 1.25
N PRO A 144 -0.02 5.35 1.99
CA PRO A 144 1.33 5.14 2.49
C PRO A 144 1.45 3.83 3.25
N ASN A 145 2.61 3.17 3.16
CA ASN A 145 2.84 1.91 3.88
C ASN A 145 2.80 2.13 5.41
N MET A 146 2.71 1.05 6.18
CA MET A 146 2.62 1.13 7.65
C MET A 146 3.85 1.82 8.27
N GLY A 147 5.05 1.52 7.78
CA GLY A 147 6.29 2.17 8.24
C GLY A 147 6.22 3.69 8.11
N TYR A 148 5.90 4.19 6.93
CA TYR A 148 5.77 5.63 6.68
C TYR A 148 4.67 6.28 7.51
N ALA A 149 3.57 5.58 7.77
CA ALA A 149 2.43 6.11 8.51
C ALA A 149 2.63 6.10 10.04
N PHE A 150 3.47 5.21 10.57
CA PHE A 150 3.57 4.92 12.00
C PHE A 150 5.00 4.91 12.55
N ILE A 151 6.00 5.35 11.77
CA ILE A 151 7.36 5.49 12.27
C ILE A 151 7.38 6.53 13.39
N GLY A 152 7.89 6.12 14.54
CA GLY A 152 8.14 7.00 15.67
C GLY A 152 9.52 7.64 15.59
N PRO A 153 9.86 8.52 16.53
CA PRO A 153 11.21 9.07 16.63
C PRO A 153 12.23 7.93 16.78
N GLY A 154 13.28 7.97 15.98
CA GLY A 154 14.43 7.07 16.06
C GLY A 154 15.69 7.82 16.45
N THR A 155 16.65 7.12 17.04
CA THR A 155 17.99 7.66 17.27
C THR A 155 18.83 7.43 16.02
N THR A 156 19.43 8.49 15.49
CA THR A 156 20.40 8.42 14.40
C THR A 156 21.72 8.98 14.88
N TYR A 157 22.83 8.49 14.32
CA TYR A 157 24.17 8.97 14.66
C TYR A 157 24.45 10.40 14.17
N TYR A 158 23.69 10.88 13.17
CA TYR A 158 23.91 12.20 12.56
C TYR A 158 23.07 13.26 13.27
N GLU A 159 23.53 13.73 14.42
CA GLU A 159 23.02 14.96 15.04
C GLU A 159 23.57 16.17 14.26
N GLY A 160 22.69 17.02 13.71
CA GLY A 160 23.07 18.34 13.17
C GLY A 160 23.21 18.49 11.65
N ILE A 161 22.68 17.58 10.81
CA ILE A 161 22.57 17.85 9.37
C ILE A 161 21.35 18.76 9.13
N THR A 162 21.58 20.07 9.08
CA THR A 162 20.57 21.05 8.69
C THR A 162 20.28 20.93 7.19
N ASP A 163 19.08 20.45 6.84
CA ASP A 163 18.58 20.49 5.47
C ASP A 163 18.11 21.91 5.14
N PHE A 164 19.05 22.75 4.68
CA PHE A 164 18.78 24.15 4.31
C PHE A 164 17.69 24.30 3.24
N TYR A 165 17.49 23.29 2.39
CA TYR A 165 16.45 23.32 1.35
C TYR A 165 15.06 23.11 1.95
N LYS A 166 14.89 22.14 2.86
CA LYS A 166 13.63 21.97 3.60
C LYS A 166 13.34 23.15 4.52
N CYS A 167 14.36 23.73 5.18
CA CYS A 167 14.17 24.93 6.00
C CYS A 167 13.58 26.08 5.19
N GLN A 168 14.05 26.30 3.95
CA GLN A 168 13.50 27.33 3.06
C GLN A 168 12.09 27.03 2.54
N GLN A 169 11.73 25.75 2.36
CA GLN A 169 10.38 25.37 1.89
C GLN A 169 9.32 25.41 2.98
N VAL A 170 9.68 25.14 4.23
CA VAL A 170 8.74 25.04 5.36
C VAL A 170 8.53 26.40 6.04
N ASP A 171 9.49 27.32 5.96
CA ASP A 171 9.34 28.70 6.47
C ASP A 171 10.00 29.74 5.52
N PRO A 172 9.34 30.14 4.42
CA PRO A 172 9.91 31.06 3.42
C PRO A 172 9.93 32.54 3.89
N GLY A 173 10.17 32.82 5.17
CA GLY A 173 9.97 34.17 5.71
C GLY A 173 10.77 34.61 6.94
N SER A 174 11.53 33.75 7.62
CA SER A 174 12.35 34.20 8.77
C SER A 174 13.83 34.31 8.37
N SER A 175 14.19 35.46 7.79
CA SER A 175 15.56 35.97 7.73
C SER A 175 15.57 37.38 8.32
#